data_AF-A0A443SPN6-F1
#
_entry.id   AF-A0A443SPN6-F1
#
_cell.length_a   1.000
_cell.length_b   1.000
_cell.length_c   1.000
_cell.angle_alpha   90.00
_cell.angle_beta   90.00
_cell.angle_gamma   90.00
#
_symmetry.space_group_name_H-M   'P 1'
#
loop_
_entity.id
_entity.type
_entity.pdbx_description
1 polymer ?
#
loop_
_entity_poly.entity_id
_entity_poly.type
_entity_poly.pdbx_seq_one_letter_code
_entity_poly.pdbx_strand_id
1 'polypeptide(L)'
;AINLKKVELYTQFNAEEHKTSYFESVQEKGDLIIRRGKAFYISLVLNQNYDFNAQQFWLQFIFGSKPKIEDKSLGNLKIRANTEFMKQLTDWDINMYNGNGSALNVQVFIPASVPIGEWKIRFIIIENGQRKIYEIKNDVYVLFNPWVKEDDVYMPNEAALEEYVLNDVGKVYLGTSNSRDSREWLYGQYKLSVLPAIMYLINLAPLEPVHRSNAMQLTSVLSALVSKSL
;
A
#
# COMPACT_ATOMS: atom_id res chain seq x y z
N ALA A 1 -19.54 -17.73 19.31
CA ALA A 1 -18.18 -17.22 19.06
C ALA A 1 -18.20 -16.34 17.83
N ILE A 2 -17.65 -15.13 17.93
CA ILE A 2 -17.64 -14.18 16.82
C ILE A 2 -16.71 -14.64 15.69
N ASN A 3 -17.07 -14.33 14.45
CA ASN A 3 -16.32 -14.67 13.25
C ASN A 3 -16.44 -13.56 12.21
N LEU A 4 -15.37 -13.37 11.45
CA LEU A 4 -15.36 -12.54 10.25
C LEU A 4 -15.97 -13.33 9.08
N LYS A 5 -17.04 -12.80 8.49
CA LYS A 5 -17.77 -13.41 7.35
C LYS A 5 -17.29 -12.86 6.02
N LYS A 6 -17.15 -11.54 5.91
CA LYS A 6 -16.74 -10.86 4.67
C LYS A 6 -15.81 -9.70 4.99
N VAL A 7 -14.85 -9.49 4.10
CA VAL A 7 -14.03 -8.27 4.03
C VAL A 7 -14.21 -7.66 2.65
N GLU A 8 -14.44 -6.36 2.62
CA GLU A 8 -14.51 -5.55 1.42
C GLU A 8 -13.37 -4.53 1.49
N LEU A 9 -12.39 -4.65 0.60
CA LEU A 9 -11.23 -3.75 0.55
C LEU A 9 -11.50 -2.51 -0.30
N TYR A 10 -12.67 -2.39 -0.94
CA TYR A 10 -13.01 -1.26 -1.80
C TYR A 10 -11.91 -0.95 -2.83
N THR A 11 -11.36 -1.98 -3.47
CA THR A 11 -10.12 -1.88 -4.27
C THR A 11 -10.21 -0.83 -5.36
N GLN A 12 -11.32 -0.78 -6.11
CA GLN A 12 -11.54 0.21 -7.16
C GLN A 12 -11.62 1.65 -6.59
N PHE A 13 -12.45 1.87 -5.57
CA PHE A 13 -12.60 3.18 -4.95
C PHE A 13 -11.29 3.69 -4.33
N ASN A 14 -10.60 2.83 -3.57
CA ASN A 14 -9.30 3.16 -3.01
C ASN A 14 -8.27 3.41 -4.13
N ALA A 15 -8.31 2.66 -5.23
CA ALA A 15 -7.38 2.86 -6.33
C ALA A 15 -7.57 4.22 -7.03
N GLU A 16 -8.81 4.66 -7.22
CA GLU A 16 -9.13 6.01 -7.73
C GLU A 16 -8.58 7.09 -6.81
N GLU A 17 -8.88 6.99 -5.51
CA GLU A 17 -8.39 7.91 -4.48
C GLU A 17 -6.85 7.96 -4.43
N HIS A 18 -6.18 6.82 -4.57
CA HIS A 18 -4.73 6.72 -4.50
C HIS A 18 -4.03 6.92 -5.86
N LYS A 19 -4.74 7.29 -6.94
CA LYS A 19 -4.17 7.46 -8.28
C LYS A 19 -3.42 6.20 -8.76
N THR A 20 -4.11 5.07 -8.63
CA THR A 20 -3.63 3.71 -8.93
C THR A 20 -4.67 2.88 -9.69
N SER A 21 -5.77 3.49 -10.14
CA SER A 21 -6.81 2.82 -10.94
C SER A 21 -6.32 2.35 -12.32
N TYR A 22 -5.19 2.91 -12.81
CA TYR A 22 -4.55 2.52 -14.07
C TYR A 22 -3.95 1.11 -14.04
N PHE A 23 -3.58 0.59 -12.88
CA PHE A 23 -3.00 -0.74 -12.76
C PHE A 23 -4.04 -1.82 -13.14
N GLU A 24 -3.73 -2.61 -14.16
CA GLU A 24 -4.63 -3.67 -14.68
C GLU A 24 -5.04 -4.65 -13.56
N SER A 25 -4.14 -4.90 -12.60
CA SER A 25 -4.39 -5.85 -11.52
C SER A 25 -5.48 -5.43 -10.54
N VAL A 26 -5.80 -4.14 -10.41
CA VAL A 26 -6.94 -3.65 -9.61
C VAL A 26 -8.25 -4.19 -10.19
N GLN A 27 -8.40 -4.16 -11.52
CA GLN A 27 -9.62 -4.57 -12.20
C GLN A 27 -9.66 -6.08 -12.44
N GLU A 28 -8.54 -6.68 -12.83
CA GLU A 28 -8.50 -8.08 -13.23
C GLU A 28 -8.37 -9.06 -12.05
N LYS A 29 -7.65 -8.67 -10.99
CA LYS A 29 -7.39 -9.53 -9.82
C LYS A 29 -8.04 -9.04 -8.54
N GLY A 30 -8.47 -7.78 -8.50
CA GLY A 30 -8.92 -7.15 -7.27
C GLY A 30 -7.78 -6.95 -6.29
N ASP A 31 -6.59 -6.62 -6.78
CA ASP A 31 -5.46 -6.26 -5.90
C ASP A 31 -5.73 -4.90 -5.25
N LEU A 32 -5.28 -4.74 -4.00
CA LEU A 32 -5.32 -3.45 -3.32
C LEU A 32 -3.99 -2.74 -3.55
N ILE A 33 -4.00 -1.72 -4.41
CA ILE A 33 -2.83 -0.88 -4.66
C ILE A 33 -3.11 0.50 -4.06
N ILE A 34 -2.26 0.90 -3.12
CA ILE A 34 -2.39 2.18 -2.41
C ILE A 34 -1.04 2.87 -2.33
N ARG A 35 -1.07 4.17 -2.05
CA ARG A 35 0.12 5.00 -1.83
C ARG A 35 0.24 5.38 -0.36
N ARG A 36 1.46 5.32 0.19
CA ARG A 36 1.75 5.65 1.59
C ARG A 36 1.41 7.10 1.96
N GLY A 37 1.26 7.41 3.24
CA GLY A 37 0.90 8.78 3.68
C GLY A 37 -0.54 9.21 3.35
N LYS A 38 -1.40 8.29 2.91
CA LYS A 38 -2.82 8.56 2.64
C LYS A 38 -3.69 7.46 3.25
N ALA A 39 -4.88 7.85 3.73
CA ALA A 39 -5.83 6.91 4.30
C ALA A 39 -6.71 6.24 3.24
N PHE A 40 -7.15 5.02 3.53
CA PHE A 40 -8.02 4.21 2.68
C PHE A 40 -9.08 3.48 3.48
N TYR A 41 -10.05 2.86 2.81
CA TYR A 41 -11.26 2.33 3.43
C TYR A 41 -11.34 0.81 3.36
N ILE A 42 -11.85 0.19 4.42
CA ILE A 42 -12.16 -1.24 4.50
C ILE A 42 -13.51 -1.42 5.20
N SER A 43 -14.32 -2.36 4.74
CA SER A 43 -15.53 -2.80 5.44
C SER A 43 -15.45 -4.27 5.82
N LEU A 44 -15.99 -4.58 7.00
CA LEU A 44 -15.97 -5.90 7.61
C LEU A 44 -17.40 -6.30 7.96
N VAL A 45 -17.77 -7.54 7.68
CA VAL A 45 -19.05 -8.12 8.10
C VAL A 45 -18.77 -9.29 9.03
N LEU A 46 -19.32 -9.21 10.23
CA LEU A 46 -19.23 -10.20 11.28
C LEU A 46 -20.48 -11.09 11.30
N ASN A 47 -20.40 -12.25 11.94
CA ASN A 47 -21.56 -13.13 12.10
C ASN A 47 -22.58 -12.66 13.15
N GLN A 48 -22.18 -11.73 14.02
CA GLN A 48 -22.98 -11.17 15.11
C GLN A 48 -22.48 -9.76 15.41
N ASN A 49 -23.20 -9.03 16.27
CA ASN A 49 -22.78 -7.69 16.68
C ASN A 49 -21.45 -7.74 17.44
N TYR A 50 -20.59 -6.76 17.17
CA TYR A 50 -19.31 -6.61 17.86
C TYR A 50 -19.51 -5.98 19.24
N ASP A 51 -19.03 -6.68 20.28
CA ASP A 51 -19.04 -6.18 21.66
C ASP A 51 -17.66 -5.66 22.05
N PHE A 52 -17.53 -4.33 22.11
CA PHE A 52 -16.27 -3.65 22.44
C PHE A 52 -15.73 -3.95 23.85
N ASN A 53 -16.57 -4.44 24.77
CA ASN A 53 -16.18 -4.73 26.15
C ASN A 53 -15.65 -6.17 26.29
N ALA A 54 -16.24 -7.12 25.54
CA ALA A 54 -15.90 -8.54 25.64
C ALA A 54 -14.89 -9.00 24.58
N GLN A 55 -14.79 -8.27 23.46
CA GLN A 55 -14.03 -8.70 22.28
C GLN A 55 -12.96 -7.67 21.92
N GLN A 56 -11.85 -8.17 21.38
CA GLN A 56 -10.84 -7.31 20.75
C GLN A 56 -10.68 -7.69 19.30
N PHE A 57 -10.74 -6.68 18.44
CA PHE A 57 -10.55 -6.83 17.02
C PHE A 57 -9.36 -5.99 16.57
N TRP A 58 -8.39 -6.66 15.95
CA TRP A 58 -7.16 -6.07 15.47
C TRP A 58 -7.02 -6.26 13.97
N LEU A 59 -6.47 -5.25 13.31
CA LEU A 59 -6.01 -5.26 11.93
C LEU A 59 -4.48 -5.21 11.94
N GLN A 60 -3.85 -6.15 11.25
CA GLN A 60 -2.41 -6.21 11.09
C GLN A 60 -1.98 -6.07 9.63
N PHE A 61 -1.06 -5.14 9.39
CA PHE A 61 -0.28 -5.00 8.16
C PHE A 61 1.12 -5.53 8.41
N ILE A 62 1.56 -6.46 7.58
CA ILE A 62 2.81 -7.18 7.76
C ILE A 62 3.66 -7.03 6.50
N PHE A 63 4.86 -6.53 6.67
CA PHE A 63 5.86 -6.42 5.63
C PHE A 63 7.08 -7.30 5.92
N GLY A 64 7.46 -8.12 4.94
CA GLY A 64 8.59 -9.03 5.05
C GLY A 64 8.37 -10.16 6.08
N SER A 65 9.46 -10.87 6.40
CA SER A 65 9.41 -12.08 7.25
C SER A 65 9.54 -11.80 8.74
N LYS A 66 10.08 -10.63 9.13
CA LYS A 66 10.34 -10.24 10.52
C LYS A 66 9.82 -8.82 10.80
N PRO A 67 8.49 -8.60 10.74
CA PRO A 67 7.90 -7.28 10.84
C PRO A 67 8.04 -6.71 12.27
N LYS A 68 8.32 -5.41 12.39
CA LYS A 68 8.49 -4.67 13.64
C LYS A 68 7.69 -3.36 13.63
N ILE A 69 7.26 -2.93 14.81
CA ILE A 69 6.56 -1.64 14.97
C ILE A 69 7.54 -0.48 14.75
N GLU A 70 8.78 -0.61 15.25
CA GLU A 70 9.81 0.44 15.25
C GLU A 70 10.21 0.91 13.85
N ASP A 71 10.34 -0.02 12.89
CA ASP A 71 10.64 0.28 11.48
C ASP A 71 9.38 0.39 10.60
N LYS A 72 8.21 0.39 11.25
CA LYS A 72 6.87 0.51 10.64
C LYS A 72 6.51 -0.61 9.67
N SER A 73 7.26 -1.70 9.63
CA SER A 73 6.95 -2.92 8.86
C SER A 73 5.83 -3.78 9.49
N LEU A 74 5.42 -3.45 10.72
CA LEU A 74 4.23 -3.98 11.40
C LEU A 74 3.25 -2.86 11.77
N GLY A 75 2.14 -2.73 11.04
CA GLY A 75 1.00 -1.93 11.48
C GLY A 75 0.07 -2.79 12.32
N ASN A 76 0.05 -2.63 13.66
CA ASN A 76 -0.82 -3.42 14.56
C ASN A 76 -1.90 -2.55 15.21
N LEU A 77 -3.08 -2.54 14.60
CA LEU A 77 -4.12 -1.54 14.86
C LEU A 77 -5.35 -2.18 15.52
N LYS A 78 -5.73 -1.68 16.70
CA LYS A 78 -6.99 -2.08 17.34
C LYS A 78 -8.15 -1.33 16.68
N ILE A 79 -9.13 -2.06 16.15
CA ILE A 79 -10.34 -1.47 15.55
C ILE A 79 -11.19 -0.85 16.66
N ARG A 80 -11.33 0.47 16.62
CA ARG A 80 -12.11 1.27 17.56
C ARG A 80 -12.53 2.59 16.92
N ALA A 81 -13.54 3.23 17.48
CA ALA A 81 -13.81 4.64 17.18
C ALA A 81 -12.62 5.49 17.65
N ASN A 82 -12.12 6.35 16.78
CA ASN A 82 -11.00 7.24 17.07
C ASN A 82 -11.35 8.66 16.62
N THR A 83 -11.67 9.54 17.58
CA THR A 83 -11.96 10.96 17.34
C THR A 83 -10.71 11.78 17.05
N GLU A 84 -9.52 11.20 17.23
CA GLU A 84 -8.21 11.80 17.00
C GLU A 84 -7.51 11.27 15.75
N PHE A 85 -8.28 10.63 14.86
CA PHE A 85 -7.76 10.04 13.65
C PHE A 85 -6.97 11.02 12.79
N MET A 86 -5.75 10.63 12.40
CA MET A 86 -4.81 11.43 11.61
C MET A 86 -4.43 12.77 12.23
N LYS A 87 -4.56 12.96 13.55
CA LYS A 87 -3.97 14.12 14.24
C LYS A 87 -2.43 14.08 14.19
N GLN A 88 -1.84 12.88 14.16
CA GLN A 88 -0.42 12.65 13.97
C GLN A 88 -0.22 11.76 12.74
N LEU A 89 0.53 12.24 11.76
CA LEU A 89 0.76 11.56 10.48
C LEU A 89 2.02 10.69 10.48
N THR A 90 2.71 10.61 11.62
CA THR A 90 3.97 9.87 11.76
C THR A 90 3.76 8.37 11.85
N ASP A 91 2.63 7.92 12.37
CA ASP A 91 2.39 6.51 12.68
C ASP A 91 1.12 5.98 12.04
N TRP A 92 0.99 4.65 12.07
CA TRP A 92 -0.23 3.96 11.63
C TRP A 92 -1.41 4.40 12.49
N ASP A 93 -2.55 4.64 11.87
CA ASP A 93 -3.77 5.03 12.59
C ASP A 93 -5.00 4.35 11.98
N ILE A 94 -6.05 4.20 12.78
CA ILE A 94 -7.31 3.61 12.37
C ILE A 94 -8.47 4.33 13.04
N ASN A 95 -9.55 4.51 12.28
CA ASN A 95 -10.82 4.97 12.79
C ASN A 95 -11.97 4.11 12.28
N MET A 96 -12.77 3.59 13.21
CA MET A 96 -14.06 3.01 12.89
C MET A 96 -15.13 4.11 12.94
N TYR A 97 -15.57 4.57 11.76
CA TYR A 97 -16.52 5.69 11.64
C TYR A 97 -17.98 5.25 11.50
N ASN A 98 -18.24 3.97 11.24
CA ASN A 98 -19.58 3.41 11.23
C ASN A 98 -19.54 1.95 11.69
N GLY A 99 -20.07 1.67 12.87
CA GLY A 99 -20.15 0.35 13.47
C GLY A 99 -21.61 0.00 13.81
N ASN A 100 -22.42 -0.26 12.78
CA ASN A 100 -23.82 -0.62 12.98
C ASN A 100 -23.95 -2.14 13.11
N GLY A 101 -23.89 -2.63 14.35
CA GLY A 101 -24.12 -4.03 14.70
C GLY A 101 -23.02 -4.96 14.19
N SER A 102 -23.30 -5.70 13.12
CA SER A 102 -22.40 -6.70 12.55
C SER A 102 -21.50 -6.18 11.43
N ALA A 103 -21.74 -4.97 10.93
CA ALA A 103 -20.91 -4.33 9.91
C ALA A 103 -20.02 -3.24 10.53
N LEU A 104 -18.71 -3.33 10.29
CA LEU A 104 -17.72 -2.35 10.73
C LEU A 104 -17.04 -1.71 9.52
N ASN A 105 -17.21 -0.40 9.36
CA ASN A 105 -16.50 0.38 8.36
C ASN A 105 -15.33 1.11 9.04
N VAL A 106 -14.14 0.89 8.51
CA VAL A 106 -12.90 1.43 9.05
C VAL A 106 -12.17 2.22 7.99
N GLN A 107 -11.56 3.30 8.43
CA GLN A 107 -10.58 4.07 7.67
C GLN A 107 -9.21 3.82 8.29
N VAL A 108 -8.24 3.47 7.46
CA VAL A 108 -6.88 3.12 7.89
C VAL A 108 -5.93 4.14 7.28
N PHE A 109 -5.11 4.77 8.12
CA PHE A 109 -4.03 5.65 7.68
C PHE A 109 -2.71 4.91 7.75
N ILE A 110 -1.92 5.03 6.69
CA ILE A 110 -0.56 4.48 6.60
C ILE A 110 0.43 5.65 6.54
N PRO A 111 1.48 5.69 7.38
CA PRO A 111 2.39 6.83 7.40
C PRO A 111 3.26 6.86 6.14
N ALA A 112 3.71 8.05 5.74
CA ALA A 112 4.54 8.20 4.53
C ALA A 112 5.92 7.52 4.65
N SER A 113 6.33 7.13 5.86
CA SER A 113 7.61 6.45 6.10
C SER A 113 7.53 4.91 6.08
N VAL A 114 6.39 4.31 5.73
CA VAL A 114 6.32 2.84 5.63
C VAL A 114 7.18 2.32 4.47
N PRO A 115 7.72 1.08 4.56
CA PRO A 115 8.32 0.38 3.45
C PRO A 115 7.37 0.23 2.26
N ILE A 116 7.87 0.43 1.04
CA ILE A 116 7.10 0.13 -0.18
C ILE A 116 7.23 -1.34 -0.55
N GLY A 117 6.21 -1.86 -1.22
CA GLY A 117 6.21 -3.20 -1.81
C GLY A 117 4.96 -3.99 -1.48
N GLU A 118 5.08 -5.31 -1.48
CA GLU A 118 4.00 -6.24 -1.14
C GLU A 118 3.82 -6.36 0.39
N TRP A 119 2.57 -6.26 0.83
CA TRP A 119 2.14 -6.36 2.23
C TRP A 119 1.13 -7.48 2.39
N LYS A 120 1.08 -8.05 3.60
CA LYS A 120 0.00 -8.94 4.02
C LYS A 120 -0.93 -8.24 4.98
N ILE A 121 -2.22 -8.43 4.77
CA ILE A 121 -3.27 -7.98 5.70
C ILE A 121 -3.84 -9.19 6.42
N ARG A 122 -3.94 -9.10 7.75
CA ARG A 122 -4.72 -10.06 8.53
C ARG A 122 -5.54 -9.39 9.62
N PHE A 123 -6.65 -10.02 9.92
CA PHE A 123 -7.61 -9.65 10.95
C PHE A 123 -7.51 -10.63 12.11
N ILE A 124 -7.44 -10.13 13.34
CA ILE A 124 -7.33 -10.96 14.55
C ILE A 124 -8.48 -10.63 15.47
N ILE A 125 -9.28 -11.64 15.79
CA ILE A 125 -10.36 -11.51 16.78
C ILE A 125 -9.97 -12.30 18.03
N ILE A 126 -10.03 -11.65 19.19
CA ILE A 126 -9.79 -12.24 20.51
C ILE A 126 -11.09 -12.17 21.31
N GLU A 127 -11.58 -13.33 21.73
CA GLU A 127 -12.79 -13.50 22.54
C GLU A 127 -12.54 -14.61 23.57
N ASN A 128 -12.76 -14.34 24.85
CA ASN A 128 -12.58 -15.32 25.94
C ASN A 128 -11.20 -16.02 25.92
N GLY A 129 -10.13 -15.28 25.61
CA GLY A 129 -8.76 -15.82 25.50
C GLY A 129 -8.47 -16.62 24.23
N GLN A 130 -9.47 -16.91 23.39
CA GLN A 130 -9.28 -17.57 22.10
C GLN A 130 -8.95 -16.54 21.03
N ARG A 131 -7.92 -16.84 20.22
CA ARG A 131 -7.46 -15.99 19.12
C ARG A 131 -7.79 -16.63 17.78
N LYS A 132 -8.52 -15.92 16.93
CA LYS A 132 -8.81 -16.30 15.54
C LYS A 132 -8.11 -15.34 14.58
N ILE A 133 -7.56 -15.87 13.49
CA ILE A 133 -6.81 -15.11 12.49
C ILE A 133 -7.47 -15.32 11.12
N TYR A 134 -7.70 -14.22 10.39
CA TYR A 134 -8.24 -14.21 9.05
C TYR A 134 -7.27 -13.45 8.15
N GLU A 135 -6.58 -14.17 7.26
CA GLU A 135 -5.65 -13.57 6.29
C GLU A 135 -6.40 -13.20 5.01
N ILE A 136 -6.10 -12.01 4.49
CA ILE A 136 -6.61 -11.54 3.20
C ILE A 136 -5.79 -12.17 2.09
N LYS A 137 -6.48 -12.68 1.06
CA LYS A 137 -5.85 -13.40 -0.06
C LYS A 137 -5.45 -12.49 -1.21
N ASN A 138 -6.00 -11.28 -1.28
CA ASN A 138 -5.66 -10.29 -2.30
C ASN A 138 -4.20 -9.85 -2.12
N ASP A 139 -3.51 -9.61 -3.23
CA ASP A 139 -2.21 -8.95 -3.17
C ASP A 139 -2.42 -7.49 -2.74
N VAL A 140 -1.56 -7.01 -1.84
CA VAL A 140 -1.61 -5.64 -1.33
C VAL A 140 -0.28 -4.97 -1.62
N TYR A 141 -0.31 -3.91 -2.41
CA TYR A 141 0.88 -3.15 -2.76
C TYR A 141 0.80 -1.74 -2.18
N VAL A 142 1.86 -1.34 -1.48
CA VAL A 142 2.05 0.02 -1.00
C VAL A 142 3.15 0.68 -1.82
N LEU A 143 2.81 1.78 -2.48
CA LEU A 143 3.71 2.56 -3.33
C LEU A 143 4.12 3.88 -2.66
N PHE A 144 5.15 4.51 -3.20
CA PHE A 144 5.46 5.92 -2.92
C PHE A 144 4.30 6.84 -3.30
N ASN A 145 4.20 7.97 -2.60
CA ASN A 145 3.13 8.94 -2.76
C ASN A 145 3.63 10.35 -3.06
N PRO A 146 3.80 10.72 -4.34
CA PRO A 146 4.26 12.04 -4.70
C PRO A 146 3.19 13.15 -4.52
N TRP A 147 1.96 12.82 -4.12
CA TRP A 147 0.88 13.78 -3.87
C TRP A 147 0.83 14.32 -2.42
N VAL A 148 1.59 13.76 -1.48
CA VAL A 148 1.57 14.17 -0.06
C VAL A 148 2.93 14.70 0.39
N LYS A 149 2.94 15.76 1.19
CA LYS A 149 4.16 16.50 1.57
C LYS A 149 5.07 15.72 2.51
N GLU A 150 4.49 14.75 3.20
CA GLU A 150 5.15 13.88 4.17
C GLU A 150 6.02 12.81 3.51
N ASP A 151 5.86 12.61 2.19
CA ASP A 151 6.61 11.63 1.41
C ASP A 151 7.88 12.26 0.81
N ASP A 152 8.97 11.49 0.75
CA ASP A 152 10.26 11.95 0.21
C ASP A 152 10.22 12.19 -1.31
N VAL A 153 9.23 11.64 -2.00
CA VAL A 153 9.00 11.88 -3.44
C VAL A 153 7.96 12.97 -3.73
N TYR A 154 7.57 13.77 -2.74
CA TYR A 154 6.56 14.81 -2.92
C TYR A 154 6.88 15.74 -4.11
N MET A 155 5.89 15.96 -4.97
CA MET A 155 5.99 16.86 -6.11
C MET A 155 4.73 17.75 -6.17
N PRO A 156 4.85 19.07 -5.96
CA PRO A 156 3.68 19.97 -5.93
C PRO A 156 3.09 20.28 -7.31
N ASN A 157 3.81 20.00 -8.39
CA ASN A 157 3.38 20.34 -9.75
C ASN A 157 2.57 19.19 -10.36
N GLU A 158 1.26 19.43 -10.55
CA GLU A 158 0.35 18.43 -11.12
C GLU A 158 0.73 18.01 -12.55
N ALA A 159 1.15 18.94 -13.41
CA ALA A 159 1.60 18.59 -14.76
C ALA A 159 2.85 17.71 -14.76
N ALA A 160 3.74 17.92 -13.79
CA ALA A 160 4.92 17.07 -13.61
C ALA A 160 4.56 15.69 -13.03
N LEU A 161 3.52 15.59 -12.19
CA LEU A 161 2.98 14.30 -11.73
C LEU A 161 2.35 13.52 -12.88
N GLU A 162 1.58 14.19 -13.74
CA GLU A 162 1.02 13.57 -14.94
C GLU A 162 2.13 13.01 -15.83
N GLU A 163 3.20 13.77 -16.09
CA GLU A 163 4.30 13.33 -16.96
C GLU A 163 5.23 12.29 -16.33
N TYR A 164 5.66 12.47 -15.08
CA TYR A 164 6.71 11.63 -14.48
C TYR A 164 6.19 10.41 -13.72
N VAL A 165 4.90 10.39 -13.39
CA VAL A 165 4.29 9.31 -12.59
C VAL A 165 3.20 8.61 -13.39
N LEU A 166 2.28 9.37 -13.98
CA LEU A 166 1.08 8.80 -14.57
C LEU A 166 1.26 8.35 -16.02
N ASN A 167 2.01 9.11 -16.82
CA ASN A 167 2.26 8.80 -18.22
C ASN A 167 3.08 7.50 -18.37
N ASP A 168 2.56 6.54 -19.13
CA ASP A 168 3.18 5.24 -19.38
C ASP A 168 3.87 5.14 -20.75
N VAL A 169 3.92 6.25 -21.48
CA VAL A 169 4.61 6.38 -22.77
C VAL A 169 5.52 7.59 -22.75
N GLY A 170 6.76 7.41 -23.16
CA GLY A 170 7.75 8.48 -23.23
C GLY A 170 8.49 8.53 -24.55
N LYS A 171 9.51 9.40 -24.60
CA LYS A 171 10.44 9.53 -25.72
C LYS A 171 11.88 9.41 -25.23
N VAL A 172 12.65 8.54 -25.88
CA VAL A 172 14.08 8.41 -25.67
C VAL A 172 14.80 9.12 -26.80
N TYR A 173 15.56 10.16 -26.46
CA TYR A 173 16.37 10.89 -27.42
C TYR A 173 17.68 10.16 -27.70
N LEU A 174 18.03 10.08 -28.98
CA LEU A 174 19.18 9.35 -29.50
C LEU A 174 20.00 10.27 -30.41
N GLY A 175 21.19 9.80 -30.78
CA GLY A 175 22.07 10.50 -31.69
C GLY A 175 23.01 11.49 -31.00
N THR A 176 23.42 12.52 -31.72
CA THR A 176 24.39 13.53 -31.25
C THR A 176 23.71 14.89 -31.11
N SER A 177 24.42 15.87 -30.53
CA SER A 177 23.91 17.24 -30.44
C SER A 177 23.46 17.82 -31.79
N ASN A 178 24.12 17.39 -32.88
CA ASN A 178 23.92 17.91 -34.24
C ASN A 178 22.97 17.06 -35.09
N SER A 179 22.59 15.89 -34.61
CA SER A 179 21.61 15.00 -35.25
C SER A 179 20.82 14.32 -34.15
N ARG A 180 19.77 15.00 -33.71
CA ARG A 180 18.86 14.51 -32.67
C ARG A 180 17.82 13.62 -33.35
N ASP A 181 17.79 12.36 -32.94
CA ASP A 181 16.72 11.44 -33.26
C ASP A 181 15.94 11.13 -31.97
N SER A 182 14.74 10.59 -32.09
CA SER A 182 13.96 10.16 -30.93
C SER A 182 13.13 8.93 -31.25
N ARG A 183 12.98 8.05 -30.28
CA ARG A 183 12.07 6.91 -30.36
C ARG A 183 11.04 6.99 -29.25
N GLU A 184 9.81 6.65 -29.58
CA GLU A 184 8.79 6.41 -28.58
C GLU A 184 9.15 5.16 -27.77
N TRP A 185 8.84 5.21 -26.48
CA TRP A 185 9.12 4.13 -25.54
C TRP A 185 7.90 3.89 -24.66
N LEU A 186 7.34 2.68 -24.73
CA LEU A 186 6.29 2.25 -23.82
C LEU A 186 6.94 1.82 -22.50
N TYR A 187 6.73 2.59 -21.44
CA TYR A 187 7.13 2.20 -20.09
C TYR A 187 6.23 1.07 -19.58
N GLY A 188 4.91 1.18 -19.83
CA GLY A 188 3.93 0.13 -19.56
C GLY A 188 3.87 -0.28 -18.08
N GLN A 189 4.11 0.64 -17.16
CA GLN A 189 4.24 0.34 -15.71
C GLN A 189 2.98 -0.28 -15.08
N TYR A 190 1.83 -0.14 -15.73
CA TYR A 190 0.54 -0.60 -15.23
C TYR A 190 0.16 -2.02 -15.65
N LYS A 191 0.99 -2.68 -16.46
CA LYS A 191 0.72 -4.05 -16.94
C LYS A 191 0.68 -5.06 -15.80
N LEU A 192 -0.20 -6.05 -15.92
CA LEU A 192 -0.47 -7.07 -14.90
C LEU A 192 0.79 -7.74 -14.31
N SER A 193 1.83 -7.92 -15.12
CA SER A 193 3.08 -8.59 -14.74
C SER A 193 4.11 -7.67 -14.08
N VAL A 194 3.95 -6.34 -14.16
CA VAL A 194 5.02 -5.40 -13.80
C VAL A 194 5.22 -5.32 -12.29
N LEU A 195 4.17 -5.14 -11.50
CA LEU A 195 4.30 -5.11 -10.03
C LEU A 195 4.91 -6.41 -9.47
N PRO A 196 4.42 -7.62 -9.85
CA PRO A 196 5.06 -8.86 -9.46
C PRO A 196 6.54 -8.96 -9.88
N ALA A 197 6.88 -8.51 -11.09
CA ALA A 197 8.26 -8.51 -11.57
C ALA A 197 9.16 -7.55 -10.76
N ILE A 198 8.67 -6.34 -10.44
CA ILE A 198 9.38 -5.38 -9.59
C ILE A 198 9.58 -5.96 -8.19
N MET A 199 8.55 -6.58 -7.60
CA MET A 199 8.69 -7.23 -6.29
C MET A 199 9.71 -8.36 -6.33
N TYR A 200 9.69 -9.18 -7.38
CA TYR A 200 10.69 -10.23 -7.58
C TYR A 200 12.10 -9.63 -7.60
N LEU A 201 12.35 -8.61 -8.42
CA LEU A 201 13.66 -7.95 -8.50
C LEU A 201 14.11 -7.37 -7.16
N ILE A 202 13.25 -6.60 -6.48
CA ILE A 202 13.60 -6.00 -5.18
C ILE A 202 13.86 -7.08 -4.11
N ASN A 203 13.16 -8.22 -4.18
CA ASN A 203 13.36 -9.35 -3.27
C ASN A 203 14.66 -10.13 -3.53
N LEU A 204 15.35 -9.94 -4.67
CA LEU A 204 16.69 -10.49 -4.88
C LEU A 204 17.76 -9.77 -4.05
N ALA A 205 17.51 -8.52 -3.65
CA ALA A 205 18.36 -7.79 -2.74
C ALA A 205 17.89 -7.97 -1.28
N PRO A 206 18.80 -8.25 -0.33
CA PRO A 206 18.47 -8.40 1.09
C PRO A 206 18.24 -7.01 1.73
N LEU A 207 17.22 -6.29 1.27
CA LEU A 207 16.88 -4.97 1.77
C LEU A 207 16.04 -5.07 3.04
N GLU A 208 16.61 -4.56 4.14
CA GLU A 208 15.82 -4.29 5.35
C GLU A 208 14.66 -3.31 5.04
N PRO A 209 13.55 -3.37 5.78
CA PRO A 209 12.38 -2.52 5.55
C PRO A 209 12.69 -1.02 5.46
N VAL A 210 13.63 -0.54 6.29
CA VAL A 210 14.08 0.86 6.30
C VAL A 210 14.67 1.29 4.96
N HIS A 211 15.35 0.39 4.23
CA HIS A 211 15.87 0.73 2.90
C HIS A 211 14.76 0.85 1.86
N ARG A 212 13.67 0.10 2.04
CA ARG A 212 12.51 0.15 1.16
C ARG A 212 11.58 1.33 1.48
N SER A 213 11.76 2.03 2.60
CA SER A 213 11.03 3.26 2.89
C SER A 213 11.72 4.52 2.36
N ASN A 214 12.94 4.41 1.82
CA ASN A 214 13.70 5.53 1.29
C ASN A 214 13.85 5.44 -0.23
N ALA A 215 13.36 6.44 -0.96
CA ALA A 215 13.36 6.44 -2.42
C ALA A 215 14.78 6.39 -3.01
N MET A 216 15.73 7.12 -2.43
CA MET A 216 17.11 7.16 -2.90
C MET A 216 17.82 5.81 -2.74
N GLN A 217 17.67 5.17 -1.58
CA GLN A 217 18.27 3.86 -1.32
C GLN A 217 17.68 2.78 -2.23
N LEU A 218 16.35 2.77 -2.37
CA LEU A 218 15.69 1.82 -3.27
C LEU A 218 16.11 2.02 -4.73
N THR A 219 16.17 3.26 -5.20
CA THR A 219 16.58 3.59 -6.57
C THR A 219 18.00 3.13 -6.86
N SER A 220 18.93 3.35 -5.91
CA SER A 220 20.32 2.88 -6.02
C SER A 220 20.39 1.36 -6.22
N VAL A 221 19.62 0.61 -5.42
CA VAL A 221 19.59 -0.85 -5.49
C VAL A 221 18.94 -1.35 -6.78
N LEU A 222 17.81 -0.78 -7.16
CA LEU A 222 17.11 -1.11 -8.41
C LEU A 222 18.01 -0.88 -9.63
N SER A 223 18.70 0.26 -9.68
CA SER A 223 19.64 0.59 -10.75
C SER A 223 20.78 -0.44 -10.85
N ALA A 224 21.33 -0.85 -9.71
CA ALA A 224 22.38 -1.86 -9.65
C ALA A 224 21.87 -3.26 -10.07
N LEU A 225 20.62 -3.62 -9.76
CA LEU A 225 20.02 -4.88 -10.16
C LEU A 225 19.77 -4.94 -11.67
N VAL A 226 19.19 -3.87 -12.25
CA VAL A 226 18.94 -3.79 -13.69
C VAL A 226 20.25 -3.85 -14.49
N SER A 227 21.28 -3.14 -14.02
CA SER A 227 22.60 -3.13 -14.67
C SER A 227 23.31 -4.48 -14.63
N LYS A 228 23.02 -5.34 -13.64
CA LYS A 228 23.58 -6.71 -13.56
C LYS A 228 22.80 -7.73 -14.37
N SER A 229 21.55 -7.44 -14.71
CA SER A 229 20.68 -8.34 -15.49
C SER A 229 20.81 -8.13 -17.01
N LEU A 230 21.49 -7.07 -17.45
CA LEU A 230 21.82 -6.75 -18.83
C LEU A 230 23.26 -7.17 -19.14
#